data_AF-A0A7X7I9J4-F1
#
_entry.id   AF-A0A7X7I9J4-F1
#
_cell.length_a   1.000
_cell.length_b   1.000
_cell.length_c   1.000
_cell.angle_alpha   90.00
_cell.angle_beta   90.00
_cell.angle_gamma   90.00
#
_symmetry.space_group_name_H-M   'P 1'
#
loop_
_entity.id
_entity.type
_entity.pdbx_description
1 polymer ?
#
loop_
_entity_poly.entity_id
_entity_poly.type
_entity_poly.pdbx_seq_one_letter_code
_entity_poly.pdbx_strand_id
1 'polypeptide(L)'
;MWESFISLLVNLMSFLTEILGHNIGLSILVTTLVVRFALLPLSLKIADGALRRQRDINELQPELDKIKSRYQDDPQQVSKKTLALYKERGISLMDGKSLLIGLIQAPV
;
A
#
# COMPACT_ATOMS: atom_id res chain seq x y z
N MET A 1 -1.15 -22.57 10.32
CA MET A 1 -1.46 -21.33 9.58
C MET A 1 -0.99 -21.42 8.14
N TRP A 2 0.31 -21.67 7.88
CA TRP A 2 0.84 -21.84 6.52
C TRP A 2 0.18 -23.00 5.76
N GLU A 3 0.12 -24.18 6.38
CA GLU A 3 -0.52 -25.36 5.78
C GLU A 3 -1.99 -25.14 5.44
N SER A 4 -2.73 -24.43 6.31
CA SER A 4 -4.14 -24.09 6.09
C SER A 4 -4.33 -23.11 4.92
N PHE A 5 -3.35 -22.24 4.67
CA PHE A 5 -3.35 -21.32 3.55
C PHE A 5 -3.05 -22.07 2.23
N ILE A 6 -2.05 -22.95 2.25
CA ILE A 6 -1.72 -23.80 1.09
C ILE A 6 -2.90 -24.71 0.74
N SER A 7 -3.52 -25.37 1.70
CA SER A 7 -4.66 -26.27 1.45
C SER A 7 -5.89 -25.53 0.90
N LEU A 8 -6.14 -24.30 1.35
CA LEU A 8 -7.20 -23.45 0.81
C LEU A 8 -6.94 -23.08 -0.66
N LEU A 9 -5.70 -22.74 -1.01
CA LEU A 9 -5.32 -22.44 -2.39
C LEU A 9 -5.43 -23.68 -3.29
N VAL A 10 -4.96 -24.84 -2.82
CA VAL A 10 -5.03 -26.11 -3.56
C VAL A 10 -6.47 -26.53 -3.78
N ASN A 11 -7.34 -26.48 -2.76
CA ASN A 11 -8.75 -26.82 -2.90
C ASN A 11 -9.49 -25.89 -3.89
N LEU A 12 -9.16 -24.60 -3.88
CA LEU A 12 -9.73 -23.64 -4.84
C LEU A 12 -9.29 -23.96 -6.28
N MET A 13 -8.01 -24.31 -6.48
CA MET A 13 -7.49 -24.72 -7.79
C MET A 13 -8.15 -26.00 -8.29
N SER A 14 -8.24 -27.04 -7.45
CA SER A 14 -8.86 -28.31 -7.81
C SER A 14 -10.33 -28.15 -8.19
N PHE A 15 -11.09 -27.36 -7.41
CA PHE A 15 -12.50 -27.06 -7.70
C PHE A 15 -12.68 -26.34 -9.05
N LEU A 16 -11.79 -25.39 -9.36
CA LEU A 16 -11.84 -24.65 -10.62
C LEU A 16 -11.45 -25.53 -11.82
N THR A 17 -10.47 -26.42 -11.69
CA THR A 17 -10.07 -27.34 -12.77
C THR A 17 -11.11 -28.41 -13.09
N GLU A 18 -11.88 -28.86 -12.08
CA GLU A 18 -12.99 -29.79 -12.30
C GLU A 18 -14.14 -29.14 -13.07
N ILE A 19 -14.49 -27.89 -12.73
CA ILE A 19 -15.57 -27.15 -13.40
C ILE A 19 -15.22 -26.76 -14.84
N LEU A 20 -13.94 -26.52 -15.13
CA LEU A 20 -13.47 -26.00 -16.42
C LEU A 20 -13.02 -27.10 -17.41
N GLY A 21 -13.33 -28.36 -17.12
CA GLY A 21 -13.28 -29.45 -18.10
C GLY A 21 -11.86 -29.89 -18.50
N HIS A 22 -10.91 -29.90 -17.56
CA HIS A 22 -9.51 -30.34 -17.77
C HIS A 22 -8.71 -29.54 -18.81
N ASN A 23 -9.25 -28.42 -19.32
CA ASN A 23 -8.49 -27.52 -20.19
C ASN A 23 -7.68 -26.53 -19.34
N ILE A 24 -6.39 -26.84 -19.18
CA ILE A 24 -5.47 -26.10 -18.32
C ILE A 24 -5.38 -24.61 -18.72
N GLY A 25 -5.39 -24.30 -20.02
CA GLY A 25 -5.28 -22.92 -20.51
C GLY A 25 -6.50 -22.05 -20.14
N LEU A 26 -7.71 -22.57 -20.37
CA LEU A 26 -8.94 -21.90 -19.97
C LEU A 26 -9.09 -21.81 -18.45
N SER A 27 -8.62 -22.84 -17.73
CA SER A 27 -8.63 -22.87 -16.27
C SER A 27 -7.80 -21.75 -15.66
N ILE A 28 -6.60 -21.50 -16.20
CA ILE A 28 -5.72 -20.40 -15.75
C ILE A 28 -6.35 -19.03 -16.07
N LEU A 29 -6.93 -18.85 -17.26
CA LEU A 29 -7.54 -17.58 -17.66
C LEU A 29 -8.72 -17.21 -16.75
N VAL A 30 -9.64 -18.15 -16.54
CA VAL A 30 -10.82 -17.94 -15.68
C VAL A 30 -10.41 -17.76 -14.23
N THR A 31 -9.46 -18.56 -13.74
CA THR A 31 -8.88 -18.37 -12.39
C THR A 31 -8.32 -16.97 -12.23
N THR A 32 -7.53 -16.50 -13.19
CA THR A 32 -6.92 -15.17 -13.14
C THR A 32 -8.00 -14.09 -13.09
N LEU A 33 -9.06 -14.21 -13.90
CA LEU A 33 -10.19 -13.28 -13.88
C LEU A 33 -10.92 -13.30 -12.53
N VAL A 34 -11.28 -14.48 -12.01
CA VAL A 34 -11.97 -14.63 -10.72
C VAL A 34 -11.15 -14.04 -9.58
N VAL A 35 -9.85 -14.35 -9.52
CA VAL A 35 -8.93 -13.79 -8.53
C VAL A 35 -8.84 -12.27 -8.68
N ARG A 36 -8.76 -11.76 -9.92
CA ARG A 36 -8.76 -10.31 -10.16
C ARG A 36 -10.04 -9.68 -9.62
N PHE A 37 -11.22 -10.22 -9.95
CA PHE A 37 -12.50 -9.72 -9.47
C PHE A 37 -12.66 -9.81 -7.95
N ALA A 38 -12.17 -10.87 -7.32
CA ALA A 38 -12.18 -11.01 -5.87
C ALA A 38 -11.22 -10.02 -5.18
N LEU A 39 -10.07 -9.75 -5.79
CA LEU A 39 -9.08 -8.79 -5.27
C LEU A 39 -9.41 -7.34 -5.63
N LEU A 40 -10.20 -7.06 -6.67
CA LEU A 40 -10.62 -5.70 -7.04
C LEU A 40 -11.20 -4.89 -5.87
N PRO A 41 -12.18 -5.37 -5.08
CA PRO A 41 -12.70 -4.59 -3.95
C PRO A 41 -11.64 -4.32 -2.87
N LEU A 42 -10.68 -5.23 -2.68
CA LEU A 42 -9.56 -5.03 -1.77
C LEU A 42 -8.59 -3.97 -2.32
N SER A 43 -8.24 -4.07 -3.61
CA SER A 43 -7.36 -3.13 -4.30
C SER A 43 -7.94 -1.72 -4.31
N LEU A 44 -9.25 -1.56 -4.53
CA LEU A 44 -9.93 -0.26 -4.48
C LEU A 44 -9.89 0.34 -3.08
N LYS A 45 -10.14 -0.46 -2.03
CA LYS A 45 -10.03 0.02 -0.64
C LYS A 45 -8.60 0.48 -0.29
N ILE A 46 -7.59 -0.23 -0.79
CA ILE A 46 -6.18 0.16 -0.61
C ILE A 46 -5.90 1.47 -1.37
N ALA A 47 -6.37 1.59 -2.61
CA ALA A 47 -6.20 2.77 -3.45
C ALA A 47 -6.87 4.02 -2.84
N ASP A 48 -8.10 3.90 -2.35
CA ASP A 48 -8.83 4.99 -1.70
C ASP A 48 -8.08 5.52 -0.46
N GLY A 49 -7.54 4.62 0.37
CA GLY A 49 -6.74 4.99 1.53
C GLY A 49 -5.42 5.67 1.16
N ALA A 50 -4.83 5.32 0.02
CA ALA A 50 -3.64 6.00 -0.50
C ALA A 50 -3.97 7.40 -1.04
N LEU A 51 -5.06 7.54 -1.78
CA LEU A 51 -5.51 8.82 -2.34
C LEU A 51 -5.85 9.85 -1.25
N ARG A 52 -6.53 9.43 -0.18
CA ARG A 52 -6.84 10.30 0.98
C ARG A 52 -5.56 10.84 1.62
N ARG A 53 -4.62 9.96 1.95
CA ARG A 53 -3.32 10.35 2.53
C ARG A 53 -2.53 11.28 1.62
N GLN A 54 -2.53 11.02 0.31
CA GLN A 54 -1.83 11.86 -0.65
C GLN A 54 -2.44 13.26 -0.73
N ARG A 55 -3.77 13.36 -0.63
CA ARG A 55 -4.47 14.65 -0.59
C ARG A 55 -4.10 15.44 0.67
N ASP A 56 -4.11 14.79 1.83
CA ASP A 56 -3.74 15.40 3.10
C ASP A 56 -2.29 15.95 3.08
N ILE A 57 -1.36 15.21 2.47
CA ILE A 57 0.03 15.67 2.27
C ILE A 57 0.12 16.84 1.29
N ASN A 58 -0.66 16.81 0.21
CA ASN A 58 -0.69 17.91 -0.77
C ASN A 58 -1.20 19.22 -0.14
N GLU A 59 -2.15 19.15 0.79
CA GLU A 59 -2.62 20.31 1.55
C GLU A 59 -1.52 20.90 2.46
N LEU A 60 -0.57 20.08 2.91
CA LEU A 60 0.58 20.53 3.70
C LEU A 60 1.70 21.17 2.87
N GLN A 61 1.81 20.89 1.57
CA GLN A 61 2.88 21.45 0.71
C GLN A 61 3.09 22.96 0.89
N PRO A 62 2.06 23.83 0.84
CA PRO A 62 2.28 25.27 0.99
C PRO A 62 2.83 25.67 2.37
N GLU A 63 2.49 24.94 3.43
CA GLU A 63 3.04 25.18 4.77
C GLU A 63 4.47 24.66 4.90
N LEU A 64 4.77 23.51 4.27
CA LEU A 64 6.11 22.96 4.18
C LEU A 64 7.05 23.88 3.40
N ASP A 65 6.57 24.49 2.31
CA ASP A 65 7.36 25.43 1.53
C ASP A 65 7.62 26.73 2.30
N LYS A 66 6.65 27.21 3.09
CA LYS A 66 6.88 28.33 4.02
C LYS A 66 7.94 28.01 5.07
N ILE A 67 7.95 26.79 5.62
CA ILE A 67 8.98 26.35 6.58
C ILE A 67 10.34 26.31 5.90
N LYS A 68 10.43 25.71 4.70
CA LYS A 68 11.67 25.66 3.93
C LYS A 68 12.20 27.05 3.60
N SER A 69 11.36 27.97 3.12
CA SER A 69 11.75 29.34 2.82
C SER A 69 12.17 30.15 4.05
N ARG A 70 11.55 29.91 5.21
CA ARG A 70 11.87 30.63 6.46
C ARG A 70 13.15 30.14 7.13
N TYR A 71 13.51 28.88 6.95
CA TYR A 71 14.64 28.23 7.61
C TYR A 71 15.66 27.65 6.60
N GLN A 72 15.85 28.30 5.44
CA GLN A 72 16.78 27.82 4.40
C GLN A 72 18.19 27.61 4.93
N ASP A 73 18.62 28.47 5.86
CA ASP A 73 19.96 28.45 6.45
C ASP A 73 20.12 27.41 7.58
N ASP A 74 19.03 26.80 8.05
CA ASP A 74 19.04 25.80 9.13
C ASP A 74 18.24 24.54 8.76
N PRO A 75 18.89 23.56 8.09
CA PRO A 75 18.24 22.31 7.72
C PRO A 75 17.80 21.47 8.94
N GLN A 76 18.42 21.64 10.12
CA GLN A 76 17.98 20.94 11.32
C GLN A 76 16.65 21.49 11.82
N GLN A 77 16.46 22.81 11.77
CA GLN A 77 15.19 23.44 12.11
C GLN A 77 14.09 23.10 11.11
N VAL A 78 14.40 23.05 9.81
CA VAL A 78 13.45 22.60 8.78
C VAL A 78 12.92 21.21 9.13
N SER A 79 13.80 20.26 9.45
CA SER A 79 13.42 18.89 9.82
C SER A 79 12.54 18.84 11.07
N LYS A 80 12.92 19.56 12.14
CA LYS A 80 12.14 19.61 13.39
C LYS A 80 10.75 20.21 13.21
N LYS A 81 10.66 21.34 12.49
CA LYS A 81 9.40 22.05 12.22
C LYS A 81 8.48 21.24 11.30
N THR A 82 9.06 20.58 10.30
CA THR A 82 8.34 19.67 9.42
C THR A 82 7.70 18.53 10.23
N LEU A 83 8.48 17.87 11.09
CA LEU A 83 7.97 16.79 11.95
C LEU A 83 6.88 17.26 12.91
N ALA A 84 7.03 18.46 13.48
CA ALA A 84 6.02 19.06 14.35
C ALA A 84 4.71 19.34 13.60
N LEU A 85 4.78 19.88 12.39
CA LEU A 85 3.61 20.16 11.54
C LEU A 85 2.82 18.89 11.21
N TYR A 86 3.52 17.80 10.83
CA TYR A 86 2.87 16.52 10.56
C TYR A 86 2.17 15.95 11.80
N LYS A 87 2.77 16.09 13.00
CA LYS A 87 2.14 15.68 14.27
C LYS A 87 0.91 16.52 14.62
N GLU A 88 0.97 17.83 14.44
CA GLU A 88 -0.13 18.75 14.73
C GLU A 88 -1.36 18.47 13.86
N ARG A 89 -1.14 18.10 12.60
CA ARG A 89 -2.20 17.78 11.64
C ARG A 89 -2.66 16.32 11.70
N GLY A 90 -2.10 15.52 12.60
CA GLY A 90 -2.45 14.10 12.78
C GLY A 90 -2.08 13.22 11.58
N ILE A 91 -1.24 13.70 10.68
CA ILE A 91 -0.81 12.98 9.47
C ILE A 91 0.42 12.16 9.85
N SER A 92 0.26 10.84 9.90
CA SER A 92 1.39 9.94 10.13
C SER A 92 2.28 9.91 8.89
N LEU A 93 3.45 10.56 8.97
CA LEU A 93 4.56 10.35 8.02
C LEU A 93 5.00 8.88 7.95
N MET A 94 4.69 8.12 8.99
CA MET A 94 5.21 6.78 9.25
C MET A 94 4.03 5.84 9.43
N ASP A 95 3.33 5.52 8.35
CA ASP A 95 2.57 4.27 8.36
C ASP A 95 3.60 3.16 8.60
N GLY A 96 3.50 2.44 9.73
CA GLY A 96 4.49 1.43 10.12
C GLY A 96 4.79 0.39 9.03
N LYS A 97 3.88 0.21 8.07
CA LYS A 97 4.11 -0.60 6.85
C LYS A 97 5.09 0.01 5.84
N SER A 98 5.16 1.33 5.71
CA SER A 98 6.10 2.02 4.82
C SER A 98 7.55 1.88 5.30
N LEU A 99 7.77 1.88 6.61
CA LEU A 99 9.08 1.56 7.19
C LEU A 99 9.46 0.10 6.95
N LEU A 100 8.52 -0.84 7.10
CA LEU A 100 8.81 -2.26 6.82
C LEU A 100 9.18 -2.48 5.34
N ILE A 101 8.49 -1.83 4.40
CA ILE A 101 8.83 -1.89 2.96
C ILE A 101 10.17 -1.18 2.67
N GLY A 102 10.45 -0.07 3.35
CA GLY A 102 11.72 0.65 3.23
C GLY A 102 12.91 -0.10 3.85
N LEU A 103 12.70 -0.82 4.96
CA LEU A 103 13.72 -1.63 5.63
C LEU A 103 14.00 -2.95 4.89
N ILE A 104 12.98 -3.55 4.25
CA ILE A 104 13.17 -4.72 3.38
C ILE A 104 13.97 -4.34 2.12
N GLN A 105 13.82 -3.09 1.65
CA GLN A 105 14.59 -2.54 0.54
C GLN A 105 15.86 -1.80 0.98
N ALA A 106 16.13 -1.68 2.29
CA ALA A 106 17.36 -1.10 2.76
C ALA A 106 18.48 -2.05 2.31
N PRO A 107 19.41 -1.60 1.46
CA PRO A 107 20.53 -2.43 1.08
C PRO A 107 21.29 -2.76 2.37
N VAL A 108 21.49 -4.05 2.62
CA VAL A 108 22.44 -4.55 3.62
C VAL A 108 23.84 -4.08 3.24
#